data_AF-A0A560E4S1-F1
#
_entry.id   AF-A0A560E4S1-F1
#
_cell.length_a   1.000
_cell.length_b   1.000
_cell.length_c   1.000
_cell.angle_alpha   90.00
_cell.angle_beta   90.00
_cell.angle_gamma   90.00
#
_symmetry.space_group_name_H-M   'P 1'
#
loop_
_entity.id
_entity.type
_entity.pdbx_description
1 polymer ?
#
loop_
_entity_poly.entity_id
_entity_poly.type
_entity_poly.pdbx_seq_one_letter_code
_entity_poly.pdbx_strand_id
1 'polypeptide(L)'
;MSRPPLISRRLLLMGFWLAGTAMARAQVKRGTDQGIGGTGITRGDDHGIGGTGIVGVIQRFGSIYVNGERVTYASDVPVRIDGEPAGTGSLRIGQLARVVATRQADGTLVTRNIAIASEVAGPIEQVKGNELTVLGQKIVAGDKESKLRAGTQVAVYGLRRTDGVIVASLVEPRRDTAARVTGLVERGPEGLHIGGLRLNGVDPLLVGQRVQVEGSASLGAMQAARTRIDDFSDLVGASRLSIEAYVQRSGANLQLGSGLLARDGSRFGPAAGEARMVVNGVFDRSRGLQVDSAQAVSQFPGAPKQSPGGTGGPNRSGGGSILHPNSGAPNPGSGQLGPGGTPAPGSSPGANPGSGPTGPSGPSGPGGMGSPGGPMGPGGGMGGGGFGGPGGGMGGRR
;
A
#
# COMPACT_ATOMS: atom_id res chain seq x y z
N MET A 1 78.21 -4.37 -17.90
CA MET A 1 77.14 -5.09 -17.18
C MET A 1 77.01 -4.42 -15.80
N SER A 2 76.26 -3.35 -15.59
CA SER A 2 74.78 -3.14 -15.59
C SER A 2 74.17 -3.18 -14.17
N ARG A 3 74.08 -1.97 -13.55
CA ARG A 3 73.05 -1.44 -12.60
C ARG A 3 72.85 -2.17 -11.24
N PRO A 4 72.17 -1.57 -10.21
CA PRO A 4 71.33 -0.35 -10.10
C PRO A 4 71.78 0.56 -8.88
N PRO A 5 71.05 1.51 -8.21
CA PRO A 5 69.59 1.77 -8.16
C PRO A 5 69.03 3.22 -8.02
N LEU A 6 67.69 3.30 -8.22
CA LEU A 6 66.61 4.06 -7.56
C LEU A 6 66.75 5.57 -7.23
N ILE A 7 65.84 6.39 -7.79
CA ILE A 7 65.24 7.64 -7.21
C ILE A 7 63.85 7.78 -7.88
N SER A 8 62.74 7.53 -7.17
CA SER A 8 61.90 8.40 -6.33
C SER A 8 60.90 9.29 -7.08
N ARG A 9 59.64 9.18 -6.62
CA ARG A 9 58.42 9.88 -7.03
C ARG A 9 58.48 11.37 -6.65
N ARG A 10 57.74 12.18 -7.43
CA ARG A 10 57.39 13.60 -7.27
C ARG A 10 58.28 14.58 -8.05
N LEU A 11 57.86 14.90 -9.27
CA LEU A 11 57.90 16.26 -9.87
C LEU A 11 57.51 16.15 -11.34
N LEU A 12 56.32 16.62 -11.70
CA LEU A 12 56.11 17.16 -13.04
C LEU A 12 55.08 18.28 -12.97
N LEU A 13 55.64 19.50 -12.95
CA LEU A 13 55.04 20.83 -13.02
C LEU A 13 54.20 21.01 -14.31
N MET A 14 53.06 21.70 -14.30
CA MET A 14 52.87 23.17 -14.30
C MET A 14 53.58 23.89 -15.45
N GLY A 15 52.79 24.53 -16.34
CA GLY A 15 53.27 25.36 -17.45
C GLY A 15 52.14 26.09 -18.18
N PHE A 16 51.80 27.27 -17.66
CA PHE A 16 50.93 28.32 -18.23
C PHE A 16 51.63 29.03 -19.39
N TRP A 17 50.93 29.44 -20.48
CA TRP A 17 51.32 30.61 -21.28
C TRP A 17 50.12 31.29 -21.97
N LEU A 18 50.09 32.62 -21.85
CA LEU A 18 49.16 33.63 -22.35
C LEU A 18 49.49 34.09 -23.79
N ALA A 19 48.47 34.57 -24.52
CA ALA A 19 48.44 35.74 -25.46
C ALA A 19 47.34 35.51 -26.53
N GLY A 20 46.47 36.43 -26.98
CA GLY A 20 46.17 37.84 -26.71
C GLY A 20 45.27 38.41 -27.85
N THR A 21 44.25 39.22 -27.50
CA THR A 21 43.66 40.40 -28.24
C THR A 21 43.05 40.23 -29.68
N ALA A 22 41.95 40.85 -30.15
CA ALA A 22 41.18 42.05 -29.77
C ALA A 22 39.78 42.18 -30.47
N MET A 23 38.89 42.99 -29.85
CA MET A 23 37.90 43.97 -30.38
C MET A 23 36.73 43.58 -31.33
N ALA A 24 35.49 43.84 -30.88
CA ALA A 24 34.51 44.71 -31.55
C ALA A 24 33.30 45.04 -30.64
N ARG A 25 32.96 46.33 -30.56
CA ARG A 25 31.75 46.85 -29.89
C ARG A 25 30.56 46.87 -30.84
N ALA A 26 29.35 46.61 -30.33
CA ALA A 26 28.13 47.18 -30.88
C ALA A 26 27.13 47.46 -29.74
N GLN A 27 26.79 48.73 -29.56
CA GLN A 27 25.66 49.20 -28.75
C GLN A 27 24.39 49.10 -29.59
N VAL A 28 23.29 48.60 -28.99
CA VAL A 28 21.93 48.93 -29.44
C VAL A 28 21.11 49.29 -28.20
N LYS A 29 20.45 50.45 -28.26
CA LYS A 29 19.57 51.01 -27.23
C LYS A 29 18.15 51.11 -27.81
N ARG A 30 17.16 50.85 -26.92
CA ARG A 30 15.71 51.14 -26.96
C ARG A 30 14.73 50.06 -27.47
N GLY A 31 13.82 49.74 -26.56
CA GLY A 31 12.40 49.42 -26.77
C GLY A 31 11.74 49.33 -25.39
N THR A 32 11.40 50.48 -24.79
CA THR A 32 10.01 50.88 -24.45
C THR A 32 9.14 49.75 -23.90
N ASP A 33 9.05 49.77 -22.57
CA ASP A 33 8.03 49.18 -21.72
C ASP A 33 6.63 49.66 -22.14
N GLN A 34 5.83 48.73 -22.69
CA GLN A 34 4.37 48.73 -22.76
C GLN A 34 3.94 47.29 -23.05
N GLY A 35 3.62 46.54 -22.00
CA GLY A 35 3.05 45.19 -22.08
C GLY A 35 1.90 45.05 -21.09
N ILE A 36 0.74 45.57 -21.49
CA ILE A 36 -0.55 45.48 -20.81
C ILE A 36 -0.91 44.02 -20.54
N GLY A 37 -1.46 43.77 -19.35
CA GLY A 37 -1.94 42.47 -18.91
C GLY A 37 -2.88 41.80 -19.92
N GLY A 38 -2.54 40.57 -20.28
CA GLY A 38 -3.49 39.57 -20.73
C GLY A 38 -3.94 38.78 -19.52
N THR A 39 -5.22 38.93 -19.17
CA THR A 39 -5.92 38.16 -18.16
C THR A 39 -5.59 36.67 -18.30
N GLY A 40 -5.11 36.07 -17.22
CA GLY A 40 -4.98 34.62 -17.09
C GLY A 40 -6.35 33.98 -17.26
N ILE A 41 -6.69 33.61 -18.50
CA ILE A 41 -7.70 32.62 -18.76
C ILE A 41 -7.01 31.31 -18.42
N THR A 42 -7.27 30.79 -17.22
CA THR A 42 -6.97 29.40 -16.87
C THR A 42 -7.74 28.53 -17.85
N ARG A 43 -7.09 28.17 -18.96
CA ARG A 43 -7.49 27.03 -19.77
C ARG A 43 -7.19 25.79 -18.95
N GLY A 44 -8.08 25.49 -18.01
CA GLY A 44 -8.32 24.13 -17.58
C GLY A 44 -8.87 23.41 -18.80
N ASP A 45 -7.96 22.83 -19.58
CA ASP A 45 -8.18 21.79 -20.58
C ASP A 45 -6.80 21.45 -21.17
N ASP A 46 -5.90 20.98 -20.29
CA ASP A 46 -4.81 20.13 -20.73
C ASP A 46 -5.45 18.83 -21.20
N HIS A 47 -5.78 18.75 -22.49
CA HIS A 47 -5.95 17.47 -23.16
C HIS A 47 -4.58 16.80 -23.27
N GLY A 48 -4.09 16.35 -22.12
CA GLY A 48 -2.91 15.51 -21.99
C GLY A 48 -3.17 14.23 -22.76
N ILE A 49 -2.44 14.05 -23.86
CA ILE A 49 -2.41 12.81 -24.65
C ILE A 49 -1.92 11.62 -23.79
N GLY A 50 -1.30 11.88 -22.63
CA GLY A 50 -0.91 10.87 -21.65
C GLY A 50 -2.01 10.56 -20.64
N GLY A 51 -2.19 9.28 -20.33
CA GLY A 51 -3.12 8.84 -19.29
C GLY A 51 -2.70 9.28 -17.89
N THR A 52 -3.58 9.06 -16.91
CA THR A 52 -3.25 9.15 -15.48
C THR A 52 -3.06 7.74 -14.94
N GLY A 53 -1.89 7.46 -14.38
CA GLY A 53 -1.60 6.25 -13.64
C GLY A 53 -2.19 6.36 -12.24
N ILE A 54 -3.18 5.54 -11.93
CA ILE A 54 -3.88 5.54 -10.65
C ILE A 54 -3.46 4.28 -9.88
N VAL A 55 -2.91 4.48 -8.68
CA VAL A 55 -2.57 3.43 -7.72
C VAL A 55 -3.38 3.68 -6.46
N GLY A 56 -4.20 2.70 -6.06
CA GLY A 56 -4.97 2.82 -4.83
C GLY A 56 -5.96 1.69 -4.61
N VAL A 57 -6.63 1.72 -3.46
CA VAL A 57 -7.54 0.66 -3.06
C VAL A 57 -8.87 0.78 -3.79
N ILE A 58 -9.41 -0.33 -4.30
CA ILE A 58 -10.77 -0.37 -4.87
C ILE A 58 -11.79 -0.13 -3.76
N GLN A 59 -12.58 0.93 -3.90
CA GLN A 59 -13.53 1.39 -2.89
C GLN A 59 -14.94 0.83 -3.09
N ARG A 60 -15.40 0.72 -4.35
CA ARG A 60 -16.75 0.25 -4.73
C ARG A 60 -16.81 -0.10 -6.24
N PHE A 61 -17.95 -0.68 -6.65
CA PHE A 61 -18.23 -1.17 -8.02
C PHE A 61 -19.35 -0.40 -8.76
N GLY A 62 -19.57 -0.72 -10.05
CA GLY A 62 -20.35 0.03 -11.06
C GLY A 62 -19.50 0.62 -12.22
N SER A 63 -18.21 0.25 -12.19
CA SER A 63 -16.96 0.89 -12.64
C SER A 63 -16.06 0.73 -11.40
N ILE A 64 -14.74 0.69 -11.51
CA ILE A 64 -13.91 0.66 -10.30
C ILE A 64 -13.76 2.10 -9.80
N TYR A 65 -13.93 2.28 -8.50
CA TYR A 65 -13.66 3.55 -7.85
C TYR A 65 -12.35 3.46 -7.07
N VAL A 66 -11.37 4.26 -7.48
CA VAL A 66 -10.01 4.26 -6.92
C VAL A 66 -9.61 5.71 -6.72
N ASN A 67 -9.10 6.06 -5.54
CA ASN A 67 -8.74 7.45 -5.17
C ASN A 67 -9.90 8.45 -5.31
N GLY A 68 -11.15 7.98 -5.22
CA GLY A 68 -12.36 8.79 -5.44
C GLY A 68 -12.78 8.92 -6.91
N GLU A 69 -11.90 8.56 -7.86
CA GLU A 69 -12.16 8.62 -9.30
C GLU A 69 -12.95 7.41 -9.79
N ARG A 70 -13.90 7.64 -10.71
CA ARG A 70 -14.63 6.56 -11.40
C ARG A 70 -13.87 6.16 -12.65
N VAL A 71 -13.32 4.95 -12.68
CA VAL A 71 -12.65 4.41 -13.86
C VAL A 71 -13.50 3.33 -14.51
N THR A 72 -13.95 3.61 -15.72
CA THR A 72 -14.74 2.72 -16.57
C THR A 72 -13.83 1.75 -17.32
N TYR A 73 -14.32 0.53 -17.53
CA TYR A 73 -13.62 -0.51 -18.28
C TYR A 73 -14.62 -1.39 -19.03
N ALA A 74 -14.18 -2.00 -20.12
CA ALA A 74 -14.97 -2.97 -20.87
C ALA A 74 -15.04 -4.32 -20.13
N SER A 75 -16.07 -5.12 -20.40
CA SER A 75 -16.26 -6.42 -19.73
C SER A 75 -15.11 -7.41 -19.98
N ASP A 76 -14.41 -7.27 -21.10
CA ASP A 76 -13.27 -8.08 -21.55
C ASP A 76 -11.92 -7.42 -21.23
N VAL A 77 -11.89 -6.37 -20.40
CA VAL A 77 -10.64 -5.72 -20.01
C VAL A 77 -9.66 -6.75 -19.43
N PRO A 78 -8.41 -6.79 -19.90
CA PRO A 78 -7.39 -7.61 -19.28
C PRO A 78 -7.22 -7.26 -17.80
N VAL A 79 -7.33 -8.27 -16.94
CA VAL A 79 -7.04 -8.16 -15.51
C VAL A 79 -5.87 -9.07 -15.17
N ARG A 80 -4.93 -8.56 -14.39
CA ARG A 80 -3.85 -9.37 -13.81
C ARG A 80 -3.85 -9.23 -12.30
N ILE A 81 -3.90 -10.34 -11.59
CA ILE A 81 -3.75 -10.37 -10.13
C ILE A 81 -2.38 -10.94 -9.82
N ASP A 82 -1.53 -10.10 -9.22
CA ASP A 82 -0.14 -10.41 -8.93
C ASP A 82 0.62 -10.99 -10.13
N GLY A 83 0.38 -10.39 -11.30
CA GLY A 83 1.02 -10.82 -12.54
C GLY A 83 0.41 -12.07 -13.17
N GLU A 84 -0.62 -12.70 -12.63
CA GLU A 84 -1.33 -13.81 -13.28
C GLU A 84 -2.63 -13.34 -13.96
N PRO A 85 -2.99 -13.85 -15.16
CA PRO A 85 -4.25 -13.51 -15.81
C PRO A 85 -5.47 -13.84 -14.93
N ALA A 86 -6.41 -12.91 -14.85
CA ALA A 86 -7.65 -13.05 -14.11
C ALA A 86 -8.82 -12.44 -14.90
N GLY A 87 -10.05 -12.72 -14.47
CA GLY A 87 -11.25 -12.09 -15.00
C GLY A 87 -11.69 -10.88 -14.17
N THR A 88 -12.53 -10.04 -14.75
CA THR A 88 -13.18 -8.91 -14.06
C THR A 88 -14.00 -9.34 -12.84
N GLY A 89 -14.55 -10.57 -12.85
CA GLY A 89 -15.24 -11.17 -11.70
C GLY A 89 -14.35 -11.45 -10.49
N SER A 90 -13.02 -11.45 -10.66
CA SER A 90 -12.06 -11.64 -9.55
C SER A 90 -11.70 -10.32 -8.86
N LEU A 91 -12.20 -9.18 -9.35
CA LEU A 91 -12.01 -7.88 -8.70
C LEU A 91 -12.81 -7.81 -7.41
N ARG A 92 -12.21 -7.28 -6.34
CA ARG A 92 -12.83 -7.14 -5.02
C ARG A 92 -12.56 -5.76 -4.42
N ILE A 93 -13.53 -5.24 -3.67
CA ILE A 93 -13.33 -4.07 -2.82
C ILE A 93 -12.22 -4.39 -1.82
N GLY A 94 -11.29 -3.46 -1.63
CA GLY A 94 -10.12 -3.63 -0.77
C GLY A 94 -8.87 -4.15 -1.47
N GLN A 95 -8.93 -4.57 -2.74
CA GLN A 95 -7.72 -4.85 -3.53
C GLN A 95 -6.99 -3.55 -3.90
N LEU A 96 -5.65 -3.59 -3.96
CA LEU A 96 -4.83 -2.48 -4.46
C LEU A 96 -4.75 -2.56 -5.99
N ALA A 97 -5.42 -1.64 -6.66
CA ALA A 97 -5.44 -1.53 -8.11
C ALA A 97 -4.37 -0.57 -8.62
N ARG A 98 -3.84 -0.90 -9.80
CA ARG A 98 -2.93 -0.11 -10.60
C ARG A 98 -3.48 -0.06 -12.02
N VAL A 99 -3.83 1.14 -12.47
CA VAL A 99 -4.48 1.34 -13.78
C VAL A 99 -3.92 2.57 -14.47
N VAL A 100 -3.83 2.52 -15.79
CA VAL A 100 -3.66 3.73 -16.60
C VAL A 100 -5.03 4.11 -17.15
N ALA A 101 -5.52 5.28 -16.75
CA ALA A 101 -6.81 5.81 -17.16
C ALA A 101 -6.63 6.97 -18.14
N THR A 102 -7.30 6.90 -19.29
CA THR A 102 -7.35 7.99 -20.27
C THR A 102 -8.69 8.70 -20.16
N ARG A 103 -8.65 10.04 -20.09
CA ARG A 103 -9.86 10.85 -20.11
C ARG A 103 -10.40 10.92 -21.55
N GLN A 104 -11.65 10.51 -21.73
CA GLN A 104 -12.40 10.62 -22.98
C GLN A 104 -12.94 12.05 -23.15
N ALA A 105 -13.43 12.37 -24.36
CA ALA A 105 -13.98 13.68 -24.69
C ALA A 105 -15.21 14.06 -23.84
N ASP A 106 -15.96 13.07 -23.35
CA ASP A 106 -17.10 13.23 -22.43
C ASP A 106 -16.68 13.43 -20.97
N GLY A 107 -15.37 13.47 -20.69
CA GLY A 107 -14.81 13.59 -19.35
C GLY A 107 -14.66 12.25 -18.61
N THR A 108 -15.14 11.13 -19.15
CA THR A 108 -15.06 9.81 -18.49
C THR A 108 -13.62 9.29 -18.48
N LEU A 109 -13.19 8.75 -17.33
CA LEU A 109 -11.92 8.03 -17.24
C LEU A 109 -12.13 6.57 -17.66
N VAL A 110 -11.38 6.12 -18.67
CA VAL A 110 -11.45 4.75 -19.19
C VAL A 110 -10.09 4.09 -19.08
N THR A 111 -10.05 2.82 -18.66
CA THR A 111 -8.83 2.01 -18.66
C THR A 111 -8.92 0.82 -19.59
N ARG A 112 -7.76 0.35 -20.07
CA ARG A 112 -7.61 -0.81 -20.95
C ARG A 112 -6.90 -1.99 -20.29
N ASN A 113 -6.45 -1.85 -19.05
CA ASN A 113 -5.80 -2.91 -18.29
C ASN A 113 -5.94 -2.62 -16.80
N ILE A 114 -6.16 -3.67 -16.01
CA ILE A 114 -6.22 -3.57 -14.55
C ILE A 114 -5.20 -4.53 -13.95
N ALA A 115 -4.19 -3.98 -13.28
CA ALA A 115 -3.28 -4.76 -12.46
C ALA A 115 -3.69 -4.66 -10.99
N ILE A 116 -3.69 -5.77 -10.29
CA ILE A 116 -3.96 -5.88 -8.86
C ILE A 116 -2.70 -6.41 -8.19
N ALA A 117 -2.25 -5.75 -7.13
CA ALA A 117 -1.00 -6.09 -6.44
C ALA A 117 -1.23 -6.34 -4.95
N SER A 118 -0.87 -7.53 -4.47
CA SER A 118 -0.76 -7.82 -3.04
C SER A 118 0.61 -7.36 -2.49
N GLU A 119 0.62 -6.92 -1.23
CA GLU A 119 1.86 -6.61 -0.52
C GLU A 119 2.57 -7.90 -0.08
N VAL A 120 1.81 -8.94 0.26
CA VAL A 120 2.34 -10.24 0.65
C VAL A 120 1.30 -11.34 0.37
N ALA A 121 1.77 -12.50 -0.09
CA ALA A 121 0.97 -13.72 -0.20
C ALA A 121 1.74 -14.91 0.35
N GLY A 122 1.15 -15.61 1.32
CA GLY A 122 1.86 -16.62 2.12
C GLY A 122 0.99 -17.22 3.22
N PRO A 123 1.50 -18.22 3.95
CA PRO A 123 0.86 -18.72 5.14
C PRO A 123 0.93 -17.67 6.25
N ILE A 124 -0.16 -17.55 7.02
CA ILE A 124 -0.15 -16.77 8.27
C ILE A 124 0.76 -17.46 9.27
N GLU A 125 1.76 -16.75 9.78
CA GLU A 125 2.69 -17.21 10.80
C GLU A 125 2.11 -16.99 12.20
N GLN A 126 1.45 -15.85 12.41
CA GLN A 126 0.90 -15.46 13.71
C GLN A 126 -0.37 -14.62 13.55
N VAL A 127 -1.29 -14.77 14.52
CA VAL A 127 -2.49 -13.94 14.69
C VAL A 127 -2.54 -13.46 16.13
N LYS A 128 -2.66 -12.15 16.36
CA LYS A 128 -2.76 -11.50 17.68
C LYS A 128 -3.77 -10.35 17.61
N GLY A 129 -5.02 -10.60 18.03
CA GLY A 129 -6.07 -9.59 17.90
C GLY A 129 -6.31 -9.24 16.43
N ASN A 130 -6.07 -7.98 16.06
CA ASN A 130 -6.14 -7.48 14.68
C ASN A 130 -4.77 -7.46 13.96
N GLU A 131 -3.72 -7.94 14.61
CA GLU A 131 -2.39 -8.06 14.02
C GLU A 131 -2.17 -9.46 13.44
N LEU A 132 -1.61 -9.51 12.23
CA LEU A 132 -1.20 -10.73 11.54
C LEU A 132 0.27 -10.63 11.19
N THR A 133 0.94 -11.77 11.18
CA THR A 133 2.26 -11.92 10.55
C THR A 133 2.15 -12.88 9.38
N VAL A 134 2.56 -12.46 8.20
CA VAL A 134 2.61 -13.30 6.99
C VAL A 134 3.98 -13.10 6.35
N LEU A 135 4.75 -14.18 6.19
CA LEU A 135 6.12 -14.13 5.64
C LEU A 135 6.97 -13.03 6.28
N GLY A 136 7.04 -12.98 7.62
CA GLY A 136 7.78 -11.95 8.36
C GLY A 136 7.23 -10.51 8.23
N GLN A 137 6.11 -10.29 7.55
CA GLN A 137 5.49 -8.98 7.40
C GLN A 137 4.46 -8.74 8.50
N LYS A 138 4.58 -7.62 9.22
CA LYS A 138 3.57 -7.17 10.19
C LYS A 138 2.40 -6.54 9.44
N ILE A 139 1.19 -6.98 9.77
CA ILE A 139 -0.05 -6.54 9.15
C ILE A 139 -1.03 -6.13 10.24
N VAL A 140 -1.66 -4.98 10.08
CA VAL A 140 -2.83 -4.56 10.85
C VAL A 140 -4.04 -4.72 9.95
N ALA A 141 -4.98 -5.56 10.36
CA ALA A 141 -6.21 -5.85 9.65
C ALA A 141 -7.43 -5.28 10.41
N GLY A 142 -8.60 -5.32 9.80
CA GLY A 142 -9.85 -4.94 10.46
C GLY A 142 -10.45 -6.07 11.29
N ASP A 143 -11.56 -5.78 11.99
CA ASP A 143 -12.21 -6.76 12.87
C ASP A 143 -12.81 -7.96 12.11
N LYS A 144 -13.04 -7.79 10.79
CA LYS A 144 -13.60 -8.83 9.92
C LYS A 144 -12.63 -10.00 9.70
N GLU A 145 -11.33 -9.78 9.87
CA GLU A 145 -10.29 -10.79 9.73
C GLU A 145 -10.11 -11.70 10.98
N SER A 146 -10.90 -11.50 12.05
CA SER A 146 -10.84 -12.25 13.32
C SER A 146 -10.99 -13.79 13.21
N LYS A 147 -11.43 -14.31 12.07
CA LYS A 147 -11.58 -15.75 11.81
C LYS A 147 -10.32 -16.42 11.25
N LEU A 148 -9.30 -15.66 10.87
CA LEU A 148 -8.07 -16.20 10.32
C LEU A 148 -7.27 -16.95 11.40
N ARG A 149 -6.48 -17.94 10.96
CA ARG A 149 -5.64 -18.78 11.82
C ARG A 149 -4.26 -18.94 11.20
N ALA A 150 -3.25 -19.15 12.04
CA ALA A 150 -1.92 -19.53 11.58
C ALA A 150 -1.99 -20.77 10.66
N GLY A 151 -1.14 -20.81 9.64
CA GLY A 151 -1.13 -21.80 8.58
C GLY A 151 -2.11 -21.53 7.43
N THR A 152 -3.08 -20.62 7.60
CA THR A 152 -3.98 -20.27 6.49
C THR A 152 -3.19 -19.53 5.42
N GLN A 153 -3.26 -20.00 4.18
CA GLN A 153 -2.67 -19.33 3.03
C GLN A 153 -3.55 -18.13 2.62
N VAL A 154 -2.95 -16.94 2.57
CA VAL A 154 -3.66 -15.69 2.28
C VAL A 154 -2.88 -14.82 1.30
N ALA A 155 -3.59 -13.94 0.60
CA ALA A 155 -3.03 -12.75 -0.02
C ALA A 155 -3.53 -11.51 0.72
N VAL A 156 -2.61 -10.61 1.02
CA VAL A 156 -2.86 -9.39 1.78
C VAL A 156 -2.73 -8.20 0.84
N TYR A 157 -3.83 -7.49 0.68
CA TYR A 157 -3.90 -6.22 -0.03
C TYR A 157 -4.02 -5.10 0.98
N GLY A 158 -3.37 -3.98 0.67
CA GLY A 158 -3.34 -2.86 1.59
C GLY A 158 -2.30 -1.83 1.19
N LEU A 159 -2.06 -0.92 2.12
CA LEU A 159 -1.03 0.10 1.97
C LEU A 159 -0.01 -0.09 3.08
N ARG A 160 1.26 -0.08 2.70
CA ARG A 160 2.36 -0.10 3.64
C ARG A 160 2.57 1.29 4.24
N ARG A 161 2.85 1.34 5.54
CA ARG A 161 3.28 2.52 6.30
C ARG A 161 4.80 2.70 6.16
N THR A 162 5.31 3.88 6.49
CA THR A 162 6.76 4.19 6.45
C THR A 162 7.55 3.41 7.50
N ASP A 163 6.89 2.87 8.53
CA ASP A 163 7.48 1.93 9.50
C ASP A 163 7.48 0.47 9.03
N GLY A 164 7.00 0.20 7.82
CA GLY A 164 6.97 -1.12 7.20
C GLY A 164 5.73 -1.96 7.52
N VAL A 165 4.85 -1.53 8.44
CA VAL A 165 3.58 -2.22 8.75
C VAL A 165 2.61 -2.10 7.57
N ILE A 166 1.96 -3.19 7.19
CA ILE A 166 0.93 -3.20 6.15
C ILE A 166 -0.44 -2.97 6.81
N VAL A 167 -1.14 -1.90 6.45
CA VAL A 167 -2.56 -1.74 6.82
C VAL A 167 -3.40 -2.42 5.76
N ALA A 168 -3.98 -3.56 6.10
CA ALA A 168 -4.75 -4.37 5.17
C ALA A 168 -6.11 -3.71 4.87
N SER A 169 -6.41 -3.60 3.58
CA SER A 169 -7.75 -3.27 3.08
C SER A 169 -8.55 -4.50 2.69
N LEU A 170 -7.87 -5.63 2.45
CA LEU A 170 -8.47 -6.93 2.24
C LEU A 170 -7.43 -8.03 2.54
N VAL A 171 -7.80 -8.99 3.40
CA VAL A 171 -7.09 -10.27 3.51
C VAL A 171 -7.95 -11.36 2.88
N GLU A 172 -7.46 -11.96 1.80
CA GLU A 172 -8.18 -12.97 1.04
C GLU A 172 -7.52 -14.35 1.19
N PRO A 173 -8.24 -15.37 1.70
CA PRO A 173 -7.75 -16.74 1.68
C PRO A 173 -7.55 -17.23 0.25
N ARG A 174 -6.40 -17.84 -0.03
CA ARG A 174 -6.09 -18.43 -1.33
C ARG A 174 -5.61 -19.85 -1.16
N ARG A 175 -6.07 -20.75 -2.02
CA ARG A 175 -5.50 -22.09 -2.15
C ARG A 175 -4.30 -22.00 -3.10
N ASP A 176 -3.22 -22.69 -2.77
CA ASP A 176 -2.08 -22.93 -3.67
C ASP A 176 -1.47 -21.66 -4.30
N THR A 177 -1.20 -20.64 -3.48
CA THR A 177 -0.47 -19.44 -3.94
C THR A 177 1.01 -19.55 -3.61
N ALA A 178 1.86 -19.34 -4.61
CA ALA A 178 3.30 -19.21 -4.41
C ALA A 178 3.61 -18.12 -3.39
N ALA A 179 4.61 -18.36 -2.53
CA ALA A 179 5.01 -17.36 -1.54
C ALA A 179 5.55 -16.14 -2.27
N ARG A 180 5.00 -14.97 -1.94
CA ARG A 180 5.32 -13.70 -2.57
C ARG A 180 5.37 -12.60 -1.53
N VAL A 181 6.35 -11.71 -1.65
CA VAL A 181 6.44 -10.50 -0.82
C VAL A 181 6.87 -9.32 -1.68
N THR A 182 6.26 -8.17 -1.45
CA THR A 182 6.63 -6.90 -2.10
C THR A 182 7.07 -5.91 -1.03
N GLY A 183 8.25 -5.30 -1.19
CA GLY A 183 8.78 -4.35 -0.21
C GLY A 183 10.18 -3.85 -0.55
N LEU A 184 10.68 -2.93 0.28
CA LEU A 184 12.05 -2.42 0.18
C LEU A 184 13.04 -3.49 0.61
N VAL A 185 14.04 -3.76 -0.24
CA VAL A 185 15.17 -4.62 0.12
C VAL A 185 16.11 -3.84 1.03
N GLU A 186 16.36 -4.38 2.20
CA GLU A 186 17.29 -3.83 3.17
C GLU A 186 18.44 -4.82 3.41
N ARG A 187 19.56 -4.29 3.92
CA ARG A 187 20.70 -5.11 4.34
C ARG A 187 20.79 -5.11 5.86
N GLY A 188 20.63 -6.28 6.46
CA GLY A 188 20.81 -6.52 7.88
C GLY A 188 22.06 -7.36 8.19
N PRO A 189 22.28 -7.68 9.47
CA PRO A 189 23.40 -8.51 9.91
C PRO A 189 23.40 -9.93 9.31
N GLU A 190 22.21 -10.44 8.99
CA GLU A 190 21.98 -11.83 8.55
C GLU A 190 21.77 -11.93 7.03
N GLY A 191 22.03 -10.85 6.29
CA GLY A 191 21.89 -10.79 4.84
C GLY A 191 20.86 -9.78 4.36
N LEU A 192 20.27 -10.05 3.20
CA LEU A 192 19.22 -9.21 2.62
C LEU A 192 17.87 -9.59 3.23
N HIS A 193 17.00 -8.61 3.45
CA HIS A 193 15.65 -8.86 3.98
C HIS A 193 14.61 -7.88 3.43
N ILE A 194 13.33 -8.27 3.53
CA ILE A 194 12.17 -7.37 3.42
C ILE A 194 11.37 -7.53 4.70
N GLY A 195 11.24 -6.46 5.49
CA GLY A 195 10.63 -6.56 6.82
C GLY A 195 11.34 -7.62 7.67
N GLY A 196 10.60 -8.55 8.25
CA GLY A 196 11.17 -9.67 9.03
C GLY A 196 11.61 -10.89 8.21
N LEU A 197 11.51 -10.86 6.87
CA LEU A 197 11.79 -12.01 6.02
C LEU A 197 13.19 -11.94 5.40
N ARG A 198 14.03 -12.94 5.66
CA ARG A 198 15.34 -13.06 5.02
C ARG A 198 15.20 -13.51 3.57
N LEU A 199 16.05 -13.00 2.70
CA LEU A 199 16.03 -13.28 1.27
C LEU A 199 17.33 -13.96 0.82
N ASN A 200 17.17 -15.13 0.19
CA ASN A 200 18.26 -15.88 -0.42
C ASN A 200 18.12 -15.83 -1.95
N GLY A 201 19.24 -15.67 -2.66
CA GLY A 201 19.26 -15.61 -4.13
C GLY A 201 18.77 -14.29 -4.73
N VAL A 202 18.66 -13.23 -3.93
CA VAL A 202 18.36 -11.86 -4.39
C VAL A 202 19.66 -11.10 -4.62
N ASP A 203 19.73 -10.33 -5.72
CA ASP A 203 20.90 -9.52 -6.05
C ASP A 203 21.13 -8.42 -4.99
N PRO A 204 22.32 -8.36 -4.35
CA PRO A 204 22.66 -7.30 -3.39
C PRO A 204 22.63 -5.87 -3.93
N LEU A 205 22.62 -5.67 -5.24
CA LEU A 205 22.46 -4.36 -5.89
C LEU A 205 21.03 -3.81 -5.78
N LEU A 206 20.06 -4.63 -5.39
CA LEU A 206 18.66 -4.23 -5.20
C LEU A 206 18.40 -3.59 -3.82
N VAL A 207 19.40 -3.50 -2.95
CA VAL A 207 19.27 -2.81 -1.65
C VAL A 207 18.82 -1.36 -1.86
N GLY A 208 17.79 -0.95 -1.10
CA GLY A 208 17.14 0.36 -1.22
C GLY A 208 16.08 0.42 -2.32
N GLN A 209 15.91 -0.64 -3.13
CA GLN A 209 14.86 -0.72 -4.14
C GLN A 209 13.65 -1.48 -3.59
N ARG A 210 12.47 -1.07 -4.04
CA ARG A 210 11.25 -1.84 -3.83
C ARG A 210 11.18 -2.95 -4.86
N VAL A 211 11.02 -4.18 -4.41
CA VAL A 211 10.96 -5.35 -5.28
C VAL A 211 9.79 -6.25 -4.89
N GLN A 212 9.32 -7.03 -5.85
CA GLN A 212 8.46 -8.19 -5.67
C GLN A 212 9.34 -9.44 -5.79
N VAL A 213 9.36 -10.24 -4.72
CA VAL A 213 10.07 -11.53 -4.66
C VAL A 213 9.04 -12.64 -4.61
N GLU A 214 9.23 -13.66 -5.44
CA GLU A 214 8.45 -14.89 -5.48
C GLU A 214 9.39 -16.08 -5.29
N GLY A 215 8.92 -17.10 -4.57
CA GLY A 215 9.70 -18.32 -4.38
C GLY A 215 9.13 -19.25 -3.32
N SER A 216 10.01 -20.00 -2.68
CA SER A 216 9.66 -20.90 -1.58
C SER A 216 10.08 -20.29 -0.25
N ALA A 217 9.12 -20.10 0.65
CA ALA A 217 9.37 -19.60 2.00
C ALA A 217 9.40 -20.75 3.02
N SER A 218 10.39 -20.74 3.91
CA SER A 218 10.52 -21.67 5.02
C SER A 218 11.32 -21.02 6.15
N LEU A 219 10.89 -21.22 7.40
CA LEU A 219 11.61 -20.78 8.61
C LEU A 219 12.05 -19.29 8.60
N GLY A 220 11.15 -18.38 8.18
CA GLY A 220 11.45 -16.94 8.16
C GLY A 220 12.45 -16.50 7.07
N ALA A 221 12.78 -17.39 6.14
CA ALA A 221 13.58 -17.10 4.96
C ALA A 221 12.84 -17.48 3.69
N MET A 222 13.11 -16.76 2.60
CA MET A 222 12.60 -17.05 1.27
C MET A 222 13.77 -17.31 0.32
N GLN A 223 13.73 -18.47 -0.32
CA GLN A 223 14.56 -18.73 -1.50
C GLN A 223 13.88 -18.13 -2.72
N ALA A 224 14.45 -17.04 -3.25
CA ALA A 224 13.92 -16.38 -4.42
C ALA A 224 14.02 -17.30 -5.65
N ALA A 225 12.90 -17.50 -6.32
CA ALA A 225 12.83 -18.09 -7.65
C ALA A 225 12.71 -17.01 -8.73
N ARG A 226 12.08 -15.88 -8.38
CA ARG A 226 11.92 -14.73 -9.26
C ARG A 226 11.93 -13.44 -8.45
N THR A 227 12.64 -12.45 -8.95
CA THR A 227 12.70 -11.10 -8.38
C THR A 227 12.40 -10.09 -9.46
N ARG A 228 11.52 -9.13 -9.18
CA ARG A 228 11.15 -8.04 -10.09
C ARG A 228 11.19 -6.72 -9.34
N ILE A 229 11.71 -5.68 -9.97
CA ILE A 229 11.65 -4.33 -9.40
C ILE A 229 10.20 -3.85 -9.49
N ASP A 230 9.67 -3.32 -8.39
CA ASP A 230 8.33 -2.72 -8.34
C ASP A 230 8.47 -1.20 -8.56
N ASP A 231 8.70 -0.81 -9.81
CA ASP A 231 8.95 0.57 -10.26
C ASP A 231 7.74 1.23 -10.94
N PHE A 232 6.55 0.65 -10.77
CA PHE A 232 5.33 1.06 -11.48
C PHE A 232 5.43 0.99 -13.01
N SER A 233 6.27 0.11 -13.56
CA SER A 233 6.35 -0.16 -15.01
C SER A 233 5.05 -0.66 -15.64
N ASP A 234 4.07 -1.10 -14.84
CA ASP A 234 2.72 -1.39 -15.28
C ASP A 234 1.89 -0.13 -15.61
N LEU A 235 2.37 1.06 -15.24
CA LEU A 235 1.75 2.35 -15.52
C LEU A 235 2.32 3.06 -16.76
N VAL A 236 2.98 2.33 -17.66
CA VAL A 236 3.50 2.88 -18.93
C VAL A 236 2.37 3.56 -19.72
N GLY A 237 2.64 4.77 -20.23
CA GLY A 237 1.67 5.60 -20.93
C GLY A 237 0.94 6.62 -20.02
N ALA A 238 1.18 6.55 -18.70
CA ALA A 238 0.78 7.61 -17.78
C ALA A 238 1.75 8.80 -17.85
N SER A 239 1.23 10.01 -18.06
CA SER A 239 1.99 11.26 -17.91
C SER A 239 1.90 11.83 -16.50
N ARG A 240 0.85 11.46 -15.77
CA ARG A 240 0.55 11.89 -14.41
C ARG A 240 0.26 10.69 -13.54
N LEU A 241 0.48 10.82 -12.23
CA LEU A 241 0.18 9.81 -11.23
C LEU A 241 -0.81 10.32 -10.20
N SER A 242 -1.65 9.41 -9.71
CA SER A 242 -2.48 9.56 -8.52
C SER A 242 -2.23 8.34 -7.64
N ILE A 243 -1.51 8.51 -6.54
CA ILE A 243 -1.07 7.40 -5.68
C ILE A 243 -1.67 7.56 -4.29
N GLU A 244 -2.46 6.57 -3.88
CA GLU A 244 -2.87 6.42 -2.49
C GLU A 244 -1.77 5.71 -1.69
N ALA A 245 -1.32 6.35 -0.61
CA ALA A 245 -0.25 5.81 0.24
C ALA A 245 -0.35 6.37 1.66
N TYR A 246 0.30 5.69 2.60
CA TYR A 246 0.72 6.35 3.83
C TYR A 246 1.96 7.21 3.53
N VAL A 247 1.94 8.44 4.02
CA VAL A 247 2.92 9.47 3.71
C VAL A 247 3.45 10.08 4.99
N GLN A 248 4.77 10.22 5.07
CA GLN A 248 5.47 10.94 6.13
C GLN A 248 6.34 12.05 5.53
N ARG A 249 6.44 13.19 6.23
CA ARG A 249 7.39 14.24 5.84
C ARG A 249 8.82 13.79 6.10
N SER A 250 9.69 13.90 5.09
CA SER A 250 11.13 13.67 5.22
C SER A 250 11.90 14.84 4.58
N GLY A 251 12.29 15.81 5.41
CA GLY A 251 12.95 17.04 4.95
C GLY A 251 12.11 17.80 3.91
N ALA A 252 12.69 18.06 2.73
CA ALA A 252 12.00 18.70 1.60
C ALA A 252 11.19 17.72 0.72
N ASN A 253 11.05 16.46 1.14
CA ASN A 253 10.30 15.43 0.41
C ASN A 253 9.15 14.85 1.25
N LEU A 254 8.29 14.11 0.58
CA LEU A 254 7.33 13.19 1.15
C LEU A 254 7.86 11.78 0.92
N GLN A 255 7.97 10.99 1.98
CA GLN A 255 8.26 9.58 1.89
C GLN A 255 6.94 8.80 1.91
N LEU A 256 6.70 8.05 0.85
CA LEU A 256 5.57 7.12 0.79
C LEU A 256 5.99 5.79 1.42
N GLY A 257 5.05 5.05 2.02
CA GLY A 257 5.33 3.73 2.59
C GLY A 257 5.74 2.65 1.59
N SER A 258 5.62 2.92 0.27
CA SER A 258 6.25 2.12 -0.77
C SER A 258 7.78 2.28 -0.82
N GLY A 259 8.32 3.32 -0.18
CA GLY A 259 9.71 3.75 -0.30
C GLY A 259 9.96 4.82 -1.36
N LEU A 260 8.93 5.18 -2.14
CA LEU A 260 9.04 6.26 -3.12
C LEU A 260 9.22 7.61 -2.41
N LEU A 261 10.21 8.38 -2.86
CA LEU A 261 10.42 9.75 -2.42
C LEU A 261 9.78 10.71 -3.42
N ALA A 262 8.81 11.48 -2.95
CA ALA A 262 8.15 12.51 -3.74
C ALA A 262 8.67 13.90 -3.33
N ARG A 263 9.14 14.67 -4.31
CA ARG A 263 9.62 16.04 -4.12
C ARG A 263 8.43 16.96 -3.96
N ASP A 264 8.40 17.68 -2.85
CA ASP A 264 7.30 18.57 -2.51
C ASP A 264 7.82 19.98 -2.22
N GLY A 265 7.67 20.86 -3.22
CA GLY A 265 8.03 22.27 -3.15
C GLY A 265 6.99 23.13 -2.43
N SER A 266 5.78 22.61 -2.21
CA SER A 266 4.61 23.39 -1.79
C SER A 266 4.09 23.02 -0.40
N ARG A 267 4.81 22.14 0.31
CA ARG A 267 4.48 21.69 1.68
C ARG A 267 3.16 20.89 1.76
N PHE A 268 2.82 20.15 0.70
CA PHE A 268 1.71 19.21 0.66
C PHE A 268 2.00 17.94 1.49
N GLY A 269 2.19 18.04 2.80
CA GLY A 269 2.48 16.90 3.68
C GLY A 269 1.47 16.73 4.81
N PRO A 270 1.53 15.62 5.57
CA PRO A 270 0.76 15.49 6.80
C PRO A 270 1.14 16.59 7.79
N ALA A 271 0.16 17.06 8.58
CA ALA A 271 0.39 18.09 9.59
C ALA A 271 1.33 17.61 10.71
N ALA A 272 1.27 16.33 11.05
CA ALA A 272 2.18 15.68 11.99
C ALA A 272 2.27 14.18 11.68
N GLY A 273 3.44 13.59 11.93
CA GLY A 273 3.66 12.15 11.80
C GLY A 273 3.39 11.63 10.38
N GLU A 274 2.56 10.61 10.30
CA GLU A 274 2.19 9.90 9.08
C GLU A 274 0.68 9.97 8.86
N ALA A 275 0.24 10.13 7.61
CA ALA A 275 -1.17 10.08 7.24
C ALA A 275 -1.39 9.31 5.93
N ARG A 276 -2.57 8.70 5.77
CA ARG A 276 -3.02 8.16 4.48
C ARG A 276 -3.44 9.33 3.59
N MET A 277 -2.87 9.41 2.39
CA MET A 277 -3.10 10.50 1.45
C MET A 277 -3.19 9.97 0.02
N VAL A 278 -3.91 10.69 -0.83
CA VAL A 278 -3.77 10.61 -2.29
C VAL A 278 -2.80 11.70 -2.72
N VAL A 279 -1.69 11.30 -3.32
CA VAL A 279 -0.64 12.17 -3.84
C VAL A 279 -0.73 12.19 -5.35
N ASN A 280 -1.00 13.36 -5.92
CA ASN A 280 -0.99 13.55 -7.38
C ASN A 280 0.30 14.24 -7.80
N GLY A 281 0.86 13.82 -8.92
CA GLY A 281 2.10 14.40 -9.42
C GLY A 281 2.52 13.88 -10.78
N VAL A 282 3.73 14.23 -11.18
CA VAL A 282 4.36 13.79 -12.43
C VAL A 282 5.69 13.11 -12.14
N PHE A 283 6.06 12.10 -12.93
CA PHE A 283 7.41 11.54 -12.83
C PHE A 283 8.44 12.58 -13.28
N ASP A 284 9.48 12.76 -12.48
CA ASP A 284 10.66 13.51 -12.88
C ASP A 284 11.60 12.66 -13.75
N ARG A 285 12.65 13.28 -14.31
CA ARG A 285 13.63 12.61 -15.19
C ARG A 285 14.43 11.51 -14.48
N SER A 286 14.42 11.47 -13.15
CA SER A 286 15.07 10.47 -12.30
C SER A 286 14.09 9.41 -11.75
N ARG A 287 12.87 9.32 -12.28
CA ARG A 287 11.77 8.48 -11.75
C ARG A 287 11.37 8.82 -10.30
N GLY A 288 11.76 9.99 -9.79
CA GLY A 288 11.16 10.59 -8.61
C GLY A 288 9.75 11.11 -8.93
N LEU A 289 8.94 11.36 -7.91
CA LEU A 289 7.61 11.96 -8.08
C LEU A 289 7.67 13.44 -7.73
N GLN A 290 7.39 14.34 -8.67
CA GLN A 290 7.16 15.75 -8.35
C GLN A 290 5.69 15.92 -7.95
N VAL A 291 5.44 16.38 -6.72
CA VAL A 291 4.09 16.51 -6.17
C VAL A 291 3.42 17.76 -6.72
N ASP A 292 2.24 17.60 -7.29
CA ASP A 292 1.35 18.68 -7.73
C ASP A 292 0.30 18.99 -6.65
N SER A 293 -0.20 17.96 -5.98
CA SER A 293 -1.14 18.10 -4.86
C SER A 293 -1.13 16.85 -3.98
N ALA A 294 -1.52 17.00 -2.71
CA ALA A 294 -1.78 15.87 -1.84
C ALA A 294 -3.03 16.13 -0.99
N GLN A 295 -3.86 15.10 -0.81
CA GLN A 295 -5.10 15.18 -0.05
C GLN A 295 -5.16 14.04 0.97
N ALA A 296 -5.49 14.38 2.23
CA ALA A 296 -5.65 13.37 3.27
C ALA A 296 -6.93 12.53 3.03
N VAL A 297 -6.83 11.23 3.30
CA VAL A 297 -7.94 10.28 3.19
C VAL A 297 -8.29 9.77 4.58
N SER A 298 -9.49 10.08 5.04
CA SER A 298 -9.99 9.67 6.36
C SER A 298 -10.87 8.41 6.33
N GLN A 299 -11.50 8.10 5.20
CA GLN A 299 -12.42 6.96 5.07
C GLN A 299 -11.95 6.00 3.96
N PHE A 300 -11.77 4.73 4.30
CA PHE A 300 -11.32 3.70 3.37
C PHE A 300 -11.76 2.28 3.78
N PRO A 301 -11.83 1.32 2.84
CA PRO A 301 -12.06 -0.08 3.16
C PRO A 301 -10.95 -0.64 4.06
N GLY A 302 -11.32 -1.25 5.19
CA GLY A 302 -10.37 -1.77 6.18
C GLY A 302 -9.92 -0.77 7.25
N ALA A 303 -10.45 0.46 7.26
CA ALA A 303 -10.18 1.39 8.36
C ALA A 303 -10.65 0.76 9.69
N PRO A 304 -9.81 0.77 10.76
CA PRO A 304 -10.27 0.39 12.08
C PRO A 304 -11.43 1.32 12.45
N LYS A 305 -12.57 0.76 12.86
CA LYS A 305 -13.68 1.58 13.33
C LYS A 305 -13.19 2.32 14.57
N GLN A 306 -13.00 3.63 14.48
CA GLN A 306 -12.97 4.44 15.69
C GLN A 306 -14.31 4.24 16.40
N SER A 307 -14.26 3.76 17.64
CA SER A 307 -15.42 3.73 18.52
C SER A 307 -16.07 5.12 18.52
N PRO A 308 -17.40 5.26 18.42
CA PRO A 308 -18.05 6.56 18.49
C PRO A 308 -17.83 7.13 19.90
N GLY A 309 -16.87 8.05 20.01
CA GLY A 309 -16.54 8.74 21.25
C GLY A 309 -16.12 10.16 20.93
N GLY A 310 -17.05 11.10 21.07
CA GLY A 310 -16.78 12.54 21.01
C GLY A 310 -17.43 13.26 19.84
N THR A 311 -18.68 13.69 20.04
CA THR A 311 -19.35 14.72 19.24
C THR A 311 -18.52 15.99 19.14
N GLY A 312 -18.06 16.32 17.92
CA GLY A 312 -17.48 17.61 17.56
C GLY A 312 -17.98 18.03 16.19
N GLY A 313 -19.21 18.55 16.11
CA GLY A 313 -19.77 19.09 14.89
C GLY A 313 -19.12 20.44 14.50
N PRO A 314 -19.04 20.78 13.19
CA PRO A 314 -18.39 22.00 12.75
C PRO A 314 -19.40 23.15 12.69
N ASN A 315 -19.47 23.98 13.73
CA ASN A 315 -19.81 25.41 13.57
C ASN A 315 -19.60 26.19 14.87
N ARG A 316 -18.71 27.19 14.85
CA ARG A 316 -18.94 28.55 15.37
C ARG A 316 -17.66 29.37 15.22
N SER A 317 -17.69 30.22 14.20
CA SER A 317 -17.01 31.50 14.16
C SER A 317 -17.17 32.26 15.48
N GLY A 318 -16.06 32.52 16.16
CA GLY A 318 -15.97 33.41 17.31
C GLY A 318 -14.92 34.48 17.03
N GLY A 319 -15.36 35.57 16.39
CA GLY A 319 -14.62 36.83 16.45
C GLY A 319 -14.62 37.33 17.88
N GLY A 320 -13.44 37.56 18.43
CA GLY A 320 -13.23 38.09 19.77
C GLY A 320 -12.22 39.22 19.71
N SER A 321 -12.72 40.42 19.94
CA SER A 321 -12.09 41.73 19.87
C SER A 321 -10.82 41.89 20.71
N ILE A 322 -9.90 42.67 20.16
CA ILE A 322 -8.72 43.27 20.79
C ILE A 322 -9.16 44.27 21.85
N LEU A 323 -8.77 44.06 23.11
CA LEU A 323 -8.58 45.12 24.13
C LEU A 323 -7.46 44.70 25.10
N HIS A 324 -6.32 45.40 25.02
CA HIS A 324 -5.47 45.73 26.17
C HIS A 324 -6.11 46.92 26.94
N PRO A 325 -5.61 47.40 28.10
CA PRO A 325 -4.59 46.90 29.03
C PRO A 325 -5.10 46.87 30.50
N ASN A 326 -4.36 46.29 31.46
CA ASN A 326 -3.67 47.04 32.52
C ASN A 326 -3.09 46.12 33.60
N SER A 327 -1.86 46.43 33.97
CA SER A 327 -1.05 45.89 35.05
C SER A 327 -1.56 46.28 36.44
N GLY A 328 -1.42 45.38 37.42
CA GLY A 328 -1.54 45.71 38.84
C GLY A 328 -1.35 44.50 39.75
N ALA A 329 -0.12 44.27 40.20
CA ALA A 329 0.15 43.64 41.50
C ALA A 329 -0.02 44.75 42.58
N PRO A 330 -0.33 44.46 43.87
CA PRO A 330 0.66 43.82 44.75
C PRO A 330 0.15 42.99 45.97
N ASN A 331 1.10 42.20 46.48
CA ASN A 331 1.44 41.87 47.87
C ASN A 331 0.81 40.68 48.66
N PRO A 332 1.60 40.07 49.59
CA PRO A 332 1.38 38.76 50.21
C PRO A 332 1.03 38.84 51.71
N GLY A 333 0.66 37.70 52.32
CA GLY A 333 0.69 37.55 53.77
C GLY A 333 0.02 36.31 54.36
N SER A 334 0.86 35.42 54.92
CA SER A 334 0.67 34.59 56.14
C SER A 334 -0.41 33.50 56.22
N GLY A 335 -0.03 32.33 56.78
CA GLY A 335 -0.99 31.46 57.50
C GLY A 335 -0.71 29.96 57.57
N GLN A 336 0.38 29.57 58.23
CA GLN A 336 0.70 28.30 58.88
C GLN A 336 -0.45 27.33 59.28
N LEU A 337 -0.22 26.00 59.10
CA LEU A 337 -0.39 24.85 60.03
C LEU A 337 -0.94 23.57 59.34
N GLY A 338 -0.17 22.47 59.33
CA GLY A 338 -0.59 21.12 58.92
C GLY A 338 -1.15 20.29 60.10
N PRO A 339 -0.94 18.95 60.16
CA PRO A 339 -1.13 17.90 59.14
C PRO A 339 -1.91 16.68 59.71
N GLY A 340 -2.26 15.70 58.87
CA GLY A 340 -2.65 14.34 59.30
C GLY A 340 -3.57 13.66 58.29
N GLY A 341 -3.48 12.38 57.95
CA GLY A 341 -2.59 11.28 58.34
C GLY A 341 -2.87 10.12 57.36
N THR A 342 -1.87 9.26 57.18
CA THR A 342 -1.83 8.13 56.25
C THR A 342 -2.73 6.95 56.64
N PRO A 343 -3.02 6.01 55.71
CA PRO A 343 -3.97 4.91 55.89
C PRO A 343 -3.29 3.56 56.23
N ALA A 344 -4.04 2.62 56.82
CA ALA A 344 -3.63 1.22 57.01
C ALA A 344 -4.85 0.29 57.31
N PRO A 345 -4.74 -1.05 57.18
CA PRO A 345 -5.63 -1.81 56.29
C PRO A 345 -6.31 -3.06 56.90
N GLY A 346 -7.24 -3.64 56.13
CA GLY A 346 -7.47 -5.09 56.01
C GLY A 346 -8.43 -5.75 57.00
N SER A 347 -9.40 -6.52 56.50
CA SER A 347 -9.70 -7.92 56.90
C SER A 347 -10.95 -8.49 56.18
N SER A 348 -10.78 -9.69 55.63
CA SER A 348 -11.80 -10.76 55.48
C SER A 348 -11.30 -11.91 56.39
N PRO A 349 -12.10 -12.89 56.90
CA PRO A 349 -13.07 -13.71 56.13
C PRO A 349 -14.30 -14.24 56.94
N GLY A 350 -15.24 -14.97 56.30
CA GLY A 350 -16.27 -15.73 57.03
C GLY A 350 -17.40 -16.39 56.22
N ALA A 351 -17.18 -17.67 55.89
CA ALA A 351 -18.07 -18.83 55.68
C ALA A 351 -19.60 -18.74 55.34
N ASN A 352 -19.96 -19.58 54.35
CA ASN A 352 -21.25 -20.14 53.89
C ASN A 352 -21.82 -21.21 54.90
N PRO A 353 -22.94 -21.98 54.71
CA PRO A 353 -23.73 -22.25 53.48
C PRO A 353 -25.28 -22.41 53.66
N GLY A 354 -26.02 -22.57 52.54
CA GLY A 354 -27.33 -23.26 52.58
C GLY A 354 -28.26 -23.07 51.37
N SER A 355 -28.25 -24.02 50.41
CA SER A 355 -29.41 -24.72 49.81
C SER A 355 -29.08 -25.27 48.41
N GLY A 356 -29.32 -26.58 48.26
CA GLY A 356 -28.94 -27.41 47.11
C GLY A 356 -30.04 -27.59 46.04
N PRO A 357 -29.87 -28.59 45.15
CA PRO A 357 -30.36 -28.54 43.77
C PRO A 357 -31.67 -29.30 43.56
N THR A 358 -32.36 -29.04 42.44
CA THR A 358 -33.42 -29.91 41.91
C THR A 358 -33.10 -30.35 40.49
N GLY A 359 -33.11 -31.68 40.31
CA GLY A 359 -33.02 -32.40 39.04
C GLY A 359 -34.39 -32.99 38.62
N PRO A 360 -34.44 -34.06 37.80
CA PRO A 360 -35.16 -34.09 36.52
C PRO A 360 -36.41 -35.00 36.48
N SER A 361 -37.22 -34.92 35.41
CA SER A 361 -38.13 -36.00 34.95
C SER A 361 -38.80 -35.74 33.58
N GLY A 362 -38.80 -36.74 32.69
CA GLY A 362 -39.70 -36.90 31.50
C GLY A 362 -41.09 -37.43 31.91
N PRO A 363 -41.91 -38.19 31.10
CA PRO A 363 -41.62 -38.95 29.85
C PRO A 363 -42.75 -39.01 28.75
N SER A 364 -42.53 -39.83 27.68
CA SER A 364 -43.48 -40.58 26.76
C SER A 364 -44.44 -39.80 25.80
N GLY A 365 -44.54 -39.99 24.46
CA GLY A 365 -44.84 -41.15 23.55
C GLY A 365 -46.28 -40.99 22.96
N PRO A 366 -46.80 -41.63 21.85
CA PRO A 366 -46.27 -42.67 20.92
C PRO A 366 -46.67 -42.55 19.38
N GLY A 367 -46.23 -43.52 18.55
CA GLY A 367 -46.83 -43.95 17.25
C GLY A 367 -45.98 -43.66 15.99
N GLY A 368 -45.76 -44.53 14.97
CA GLY A 368 -46.26 -45.86 14.60
C GLY A 368 -46.54 -45.92 13.07
N MET A 369 -46.19 -47.05 12.40
CA MET A 369 -46.39 -47.43 10.97
C MET A 369 -45.30 -46.93 9.98
N GLY A 370 -44.76 -47.66 9.00
CA GLY A 370 -45.06 -48.96 8.35
C GLY A 370 -44.72 -48.83 6.84
N SER A 371 -43.82 -49.66 6.28
CA SER A 371 -43.46 -49.76 4.83
C SER A 371 -44.63 -50.32 3.98
N PRO A 372 -44.69 -50.28 2.61
CA PRO A 372 -43.72 -50.90 1.67
C PRO A 372 -43.60 -50.33 0.20
N GLY A 373 -42.52 -50.72 -0.50
CA GLY A 373 -42.53 -51.29 -1.87
C GLY A 373 -42.89 -50.48 -3.14
N GLY A 374 -41.90 -50.33 -4.05
CA GLY A 374 -42.00 -50.46 -5.53
C GLY A 374 -42.82 -49.44 -6.35
N PRO A 375 -42.68 -49.35 -7.70
CA PRO A 375 -42.18 -50.39 -8.63
C PRO A 375 -41.07 -49.95 -9.62
N MET A 376 -40.55 -50.97 -10.31
CA MET A 376 -39.61 -50.93 -11.43
C MET A 376 -40.25 -50.55 -12.78
N GLY A 377 -39.39 -50.03 -13.69
CA GLY A 377 -39.34 -50.37 -15.13
C GLY A 377 -39.70 -49.23 -16.11
N PRO A 378 -39.37 -49.34 -17.41
CA PRO A 378 -38.41 -50.19 -18.16
C PRO A 378 -37.27 -49.32 -18.78
N GLY A 379 -36.13 -49.79 -19.32
CA GLY A 379 -35.85 -50.92 -20.19
C GLY A 379 -35.68 -50.46 -21.66
N GLY A 380 -34.45 -50.55 -22.20
CA GLY A 380 -34.12 -50.40 -23.62
C GLY A 380 -33.09 -49.28 -23.91
N GLY A 381 -32.00 -49.47 -24.65
CA GLY A 381 -31.58 -50.61 -25.44
C GLY A 381 -30.16 -50.42 -26.01
N MET A 382 -29.69 -51.52 -26.59
CA MET A 382 -28.38 -51.80 -27.19
C MET A 382 -27.96 -50.88 -28.36
N GLY A 383 -26.64 -50.79 -28.55
CA GLY A 383 -25.95 -50.47 -29.81
C GLY A 383 -24.53 -49.95 -29.49
N GLY A 384 -23.41 -50.59 -29.80
CA GLY A 384 -23.12 -51.62 -30.80
C GLY A 384 -22.28 -51.02 -31.94
N GLY A 385 -20.96 -51.25 -31.94
CA GLY A 385 -20.02 -50.98 -33.04
C GLY A 385 -19.28 -49.64 -32.92
N GLY A 386 -17.94 -49.51 -32.99
CA GLY A 386 -16.89 -50.41 -33.45
C GLY A 386 -16.25 -49.90 -34.75
N PHE A 387 -15.16 -49.14 -34.66
CA PHE A 387 -14.08 -48.91 -35.66
C PHE A 387 -12.93 -48.23 -34.87
N GLY A 388 -11.66 -48.64 -34.83
CA GLY A 388 -10.86 -49.41 -35.77
C GLY A 388 -9.98 -48.47 -36.60
N GLY A 389 -8.71 -48.26 -36.24
CA GLY A 389 -7.72 -47.63 -37.14
C GLY A 389 -6.56 -46.85 -36.47
N PRO A 390 -5.28 -47.25 -36.66
CA PRO A 390 -4.10 -46.67 -36.01
C PRO A 390 -3.33 -45.68 -36.90
N GLY A 391 -2.49 -44.83 -36.30
CA GLY A 391 -1.60 -43.95 -37.04
C GLY A 391 -0.42 -43.45 -36.22
N GLY A 392 0.70 -44.18 -36.29
CA GLY A 392 2.00 -43.71 -35.83
C GLY A 392 2.57 -42.63 -36.76
N GLY A 393 3.35 -41.73 -36.18
CA GLY A 393 4.10 -40.70 -36.89
C GLY A 393 5.43 -40.47 -36.20
N MET A 394 6.47 -41.11 -36.73
CA MET A 394 7.86 -40.99 -36.36
C MET A 394 8.53 -40.00 -37.31
N GLY A 395 9.43 -39.14 -36.81
CA GLY A 395 10.55 -38.61 -37.59
C GLY A 395 10.55 -37.11 -37.89
N GLY A 396 11.68 -36.46 -37.56
CA GLY A 396 12.00 -35.14 -38.10
C GLY A 396 13.08 -34.36 -37.34
N ARG A 397 14.32 -34.85 -37.33
CA ARG A 397 15.51 -33.99 -37.15
C ARG A 397 15.63 -33.07 -38.37
N ARG A 398 15.84 -31.77 -38.14
CA ARG A 398 16.98 -30.97 -38.62
C ARG A 398 16.97 -29.62 -37.95
#